data_AF-A0AAW9ED71-F1
#
_entry.id   AF-A0AAW9ED71-F1
#
_cell.length_a   1.000
_cell.length_b   1.000
_cell.length_c   1.000
_cell.angle_alpha   90.00
_cell.angle_beta   90.00
_cell.angle_gamma   90.00
#
_symmetry.space_group_name_H-M   'P 1'
#
loop_
_entity.id
_entity.type
_entity.pdbx_description
1 polymer ?
#
loop_
_entity_poly.entity_id
_entity_poly.type
_entity_poly.pdbx_seq_one_letter_code
_entity_poly.pdbx_strand_id
1 'polypeptide(L)'
;VLALVMTAIFDATGTIRAVAGQANLLDKRGQIINGGKALTSDSVSSIFAGAIGAAPAAVYVESAAGTAAGGKTGLTATVVGILFLLILFLSPLSY
;
A
#
# COMPACT_ATOMS: atom_id res chain seq x y z
N VAL A 1 -15.35 17.34 -1.67
CA VAL A 1 -14.27 17.10 -0.68
C VAL A 1 -14.64 16.02 0.33
N LEU A 2 -15.67 16.20 1.17
CA LEU A 2 -16.10 15.17 2.14
C LEU A 2 -16.39 13.80 1.51
N ALA A 3 -17.07 13.77 0.35
CA ALA A 3 -17.33 12.52 -0.36
C ALA A 3 -16.04 11.79 -0.78
N LEU A 4 -15.06 12.52 -1.33
CA LEU A 4 -13.78 11.96 -1.76
C LEU A 4 -12.99 11.36 -0.58
N VAL A 5 -12.99 12.04 0.57
CA VAL A 5 -12.32 11.54 1.78
C VAL A 5 -12.99 10.27 2.28
N MET A 6 -14.32 10.20 2.31
CA MET A 6 -15.04 8.98 2.68
C MET A 6 -14.75 7.83 1.71
N THR A 7 -14.76 8.10 0.40
CA THR A 7 -14.38 7.11 -0.62
C THR A 7 -12.96 6.59 -0.40
N ALA A 8 -11.99 7.46 -0.16
CA ALA A 8 -10.60 7.07 0.08
C ALA A 8 -10.42 6.23 1.36
N ILE A 9 -11.14 6.57 2.44
CA ILE A 9 -11.10 5.79 3.68
C ILE A 9 -11.68 4.39 3.46
N PHE A 10 -12.80 4.27 2.74
CA PHE A 10 -13.39 2.97 2.44
C PHE A 10 -12.55 2.14 1.47
N ASP A 11 -11.93 2.78 0.48
CA ASP A 11 -11.01 2.13 -0.45
C ASP A 11 -9.77 1.60 0.29
N ALA A 12 -9.08 2.45 1.06
CA ALA A 12 -7.93 2.05 1.87
C ALA A 12 -8.28 0.93 2.87
N THR A 13 -9.40 1.05 3.58
CA THR A 13 -9.84 0.02 4.53
C THR A 13 -10.17 -1.29 3.82
N GLY A 14 -10.83 -1.23 2.66
CA GLY A 14 -11.21 -2.40 1.87
C GLY A 14 -10.00 -3.13 1.30
N THR A 15 -9.07 -2.41 0.70
CA THR A 15 -7.85 -2.97 0.10
C THR A 15 -6.90 -3.52 1.16
N ILE A 16 -6.66 -2.79 2.26
CA ILE A 16 -5.84 -3.28 3.38
C ILE A 16 -6.45 -4.56 3.97
N ARG A 17 -7.78 -4.62 4.14
CA ARG A 17 -8.46 -5.82 4.65
C ARG A 17 -8.33 -7.01 3.69
N ALA A 18 -8.45 -6.78 2.39
CA ALA A 18 -8.30 -7.81 1.37
C ALA A 18 -6.87 -8.41 1.38
N VAL A 19 -5.85 -7.55 1.40
CA VAL A 19 -4.44 -7.97 1.44
C VAL A 19 -4.09 -8.64 2.77
N ALA A 20 -4.56 -8.10 3.91
CA ALA A 20 -4.34 -8.67 5.23
C ALA A 20 -4.98 -10.07 5.38
N GLY A 21 -6.14 -10.30 4.76
CA GLY A 21 -6.77 -11.61 4.69
C GLY A 21 -5.91 -12.65 3.98
N GLN A 22 -5.34 -12.30 2.83
CA GLN A 22 -4.43 -13.19 2.08
C GLN A 22 -3.09 -13.40 2.80
N ALA A 23 -2.61 -12.40 3.54
CA ALA A 23 -1.37 -12.49 4.30
C ALA A 23 -1.51 -13.23 5.65
N ASN A 24 -2.72 -13.68 6.02
CA ASN A 24 -3.05 -14.25 7.34
C ASN A 24 -2.76 -13.28 8.52
N LEU A 25 -2.93 -11.97 8.28
CA LEU A 25 -2.71 -10.90 9.26
C LEU A 25 -4.03 -10.40 9.88
N LEU A 26 -5.02 -11.31 9.98
CA LEU A 26 -6.28 -11.07 10.65
C LEU A 26 -6.29 -11.77 12.01
N ASP A 27 -6.70 -11.06 13.05
CA ASP A 27 -6.91 -11.64 14.38
C ASP A 27 -8.11 -12.61 14.38
N LYS A 28 -8.26 -13.42 15.43
CA LYS A 28 -9.34 -14.41 15.62
C LYS A 28 -10.75 -13.82 15.52
N ARG A 29 -10.88 -12.49 15.64
CA ARG A 29 -12.12 -11.72 15.49
C ARG A 29 -12.33 -11.16 14.08
N GLY A 30 -11.50 -11.55 13.10
CA GLY A 30 -11.55 -11.05 11.73
C GLY A 30 -11.18 -9.56 11.61
N GLN A 31 -10.37 -9.05 12.54
CA GLN A 31 -9.89 -7.67 12.55
C GLN A 31 -8.44 -7.61 12.06
N ILE A 32 -8.07 -6.54 11.38
CA ILE A 32 -6.71 -6.36 10.85
C ILE A 32 -5.75 -6.17 12.03
N ILE A 33 -4.76 -7.03 12.15
CA ILE A 33 -3.70 -6.88 13.16
C ILE A 33 -3.00 -5.56 12.88
N ASN A 34 -2.98 -4.66 13.87
CA ASN A 34 -2.44 -3.31 13.71
C ASN A 34 -3.10 -2.46 12.60
N GLY A 35 -4.39 -2.66 12.29
CA GLY A 35 -5.10 -1.91 11.24
C GLY A 35 -4.99 -0.38 11.35
N GLY A 36 -4.97 0.17 12.57
CA GLY A 36 -4.71 1.60 12.79
C GLY A 36 -3.33 2.04 12.29
N LYS A 37 -2.28 1.23 12.49
CA LYS A 37 -0.94 1.52 11.98
C LYS A 37 -0.87 1.44 10.45
N ALA A 38 -1.60 0.49 9.86
CA ALA A 38 -1.70 0.35 8.41
C ALA A 38 -2.36 1.58 7.78
N LEU A 39 -3.48 2.03 8.35
CA LEU A 39 -4.21 3.21 7.86
C LEU A 39 -3.43 4.51 8.09
N THR A 40 -2.69 4.63 9.19
CA THR A 40 -1.78 5.78 9.39
C THR A 40 -0.63 5.78 8.39
N SER A 41 -0.11 4.61 8.00
CA SER A 41 0.94 4.53 6.98
C SER A 41 0.45 5.00 5.62
N ASP A 42 -0.75 4.58 5.22
CA ASP A 42 -1.44 5.00 3.99
C ASP A 42 -1.73 6.51 3.95
N SER A 43 -2.15 7.06 5.10
CA SER A 43 -2.39 8.50 5.24
C SER A 43 -1.10 9.31 5.13
N VAL A 44 -0.01 8.86 5.78
CA VAL A 44 1.30 9.54 5.72
C VAL A 44 1.89 9.46 4.32
N SER A 45 1.82 8.31 3.65
CA SER A 45 2.29 8.18 2.26
C SER A 45 1.48 9.05 1.30
N SER A 46 0.17 9.14 1.49
CA SER A 46 -0.71 9.99 0.69
C SER A 46 -0.45 11.49 0.89
N ILE A 47 -0.19 11.93 2.12
CA ILE A 47 0.20 13.32 2.41
C ILE A 47 1.54 13.65 1.75
N PHE A 48 2.51 12.74 1.85
CA PHE A 48 3.83 12.91 1.25
C PHE A 48 3.75 12.94 -0.29
N ALA A 49 2.97 12.04 -0.89
CA ALA A 49 2.72 12.03 -2.32
C ALA A 49 2.04 13.32 -2.79
N GLY A 50 1.00 13.77 -2.07
CA GLY A 50 0.31 15.03 -2.34
C GLY A 50 1.24 16.25 -2.25
N ALA A 51 2.18 16.26 -1.29
CA ALA A 51 3.17 17.33 -1.16
C ALA A 51 4.15 17.40 -2.34
N ILE A 52 4.46 16.25 -2.95
CA ILE A 52 5.33 16.14 -4.13
C ILE A 52 4.52 16.32 -5.44
N GLY A 53 3.18 16.44 -5.36
CA GLY A 53 2.28 16.53 -6.52
C GLY A 53 2.01 15.18 -7.19
N ALA A 54 2.35 14.08 -6.53
CA ALA A 54 2.05 12.71 -6.97
C ALA A 54 0.66 12.26 -6.49
N ALA A 55 0.14 11.20 -7.11
CA ALA A 55 -1.12 10.59 -6.70
C ALA A 55 -1.00 9.93 -5.30
N PRO A 56 -2.08 9.91 -4.50
CA PRO A 56 -2.10 9.23 -3.20
C PRO A 56 -1.62 7.79 -3.30
N ALA A 57 -0.66 7.43 -2.44
CA ALA A 57 -0.13 6.07 -2.40
C ALA A 57 -1.11 5.16 -1.65
N ALA A 58 -1.89 4.39 -2.40
CA ALA A 58 -2.87 3.43 -1.90
C ALA A 58 -2.34 1.99 -1.93
N VAL A 59 -2.95 1.11 -1.11
CA VAL A 59 -2.66 -0.33 -1.13
C VAL A 59 -3.30 -0.97 -2.36
N TYR A 60 -2.48 -1.61 -3.20
CA TYR A 60 -2.94 -2.31 -4.40
C TYR A 60 -3.63 -3.63 -4.08
N VAL A 61 -4.83 -3.86 -4.63
CA VAL A 61 -5.55 -5.13 -4.47
C VAL A 61 -4.81 -6.29 -5.12
N GLU A 62 -4.07 -6.03 -6.18
CA GLU A 62 -3.23 -6.98 -6.89
C GLU A 62 -2.07 -7.48 -6.01
N SER A 63 -1.64 -6.68 -5.02
CA SER A 63 -0.62 -7.11 -4.05
C SER A 63 -1.11 -8.27 -3.17
N ALA A 64 -2.41 -8.54 -3.11
CA ALA A 64 -2.95 -9.70 -2.40
C ALA A 64 -2.46 -11.03 -3.00
N ALA A 65 -2.25 -11.10 -4.32
CA ALA A 65 -1.66 -12.28 -4.95
C ALA A 65 -0.18 -12.44 -4.56
N GLY A 66 0.56 -11.33 -4.45
CA GLY A 66 1.95 -11.32 -4.02
C GLY A 66 2.12 -11.70 -2.55
N THR A 67 1.22 -11.27 -1.65
CA THR A 67 1.25 -11.68 -0.24
C THR A 67 0.85 -13.15 -0.07
N ALA A 68 -0.10 -13.65 -0.86
CA ALA A 68 -0.48 -15.06 -0.89
C ALA A 68 0.69 -15.96 -1.37
N ALA A 69 1.45 -15.51 -2.37
CA ALA A 69 2.63 -16.21 -2.88
C ALA A 69 3.82 -16.25 -1.89
N GLY A 70 3.79 -15.47 -0.80
CA GLY A 70 4.83 -15.48 0.23
C GLY A 70 5.40 -14.11 0.60
N GLY A 71 4.98 -13.02 -0.05
CA GLY A 71 5.40 -11.64 0.22
C GLY A 71 4.84 -11.02 1.51
N LYS A 72 4.80 -11.78 2.61
CA LYS A 72 4.11 -11.40 3.86
C LYS A 72 4.87 -10.43 4.76
N THR A 73 6.19 -10.33 4.58
CA THR A 73 7.08 -9.56 5.46
C THR A 73 7.31 -8.11 4.99
N GLY A 74 6.79 -7.73 3.82
CA GLY A 74 7.00 -6.40 3.23
C GLY A 74 8.36 -6.22 2.52
N LEU A 75 9.29 -7.19 2.64
CA LEU A 75 10.60 -7.10 1.97
C LEU A 75 10.47 -7.00 0.45
N THR A 76 9.49 -7.70 -0.14
CA THR A 76 9.18 -7.61 -1.57
C THR A 76 8.78 -6.20 -1.97
N ALA A 77 7.92 -5.54 -1.18
CA ALA A 77 7.50 -4.16 -1.43
C ALA A 77 8.67 -3.18 -1.32
N THR A 78 9.57 -3.36 -0.34
CA THR A 78 10.77 -2.52 -0.19
C THR A 78 11.73 -2.68 -1.37
N VAL A 79 12.00 -3.92 -1.80
CA VAL A 79 12.87 -4.19 -2.95
C VAL A 79 12.30 -3.58 -4.23
N VAL A 80 10.99 -3.75 -4.49
CA VAL A 80 10.32 -3.14 -5.64
C VAL A 80 10.39 -1.61 -5.58
N GLY A 81 10.17 -1.00 -4.41
CA GLY A 81 10.29 0.46 -4.24
C GLY A 81 11.70 0.99 -4.54
N ILE A 82 12.74 0.29 -4.07
CA ILE A 82 14.14 0.65 -4.36
C ILE A 82 14.42 0.51 -5.86
N LEU A 83 13.97 -0.58 -6.50
CA LEU A 83 14.11 -0.78 -7.93
C LEU A 83 13.45 0.36 -8.73
N PHE A 84 12.25 0.79 -8.33
CA PHE A 84 11.57 1.93 -8.97
C PHE A 84 12.32 3.25 -8.80
N LEU A 85 12.91 3.50 -7.62
CA LEU A 85 13.77 4.68 -7.41
C LEU A 85 15.04 4.62 -8.26
N LEU A 86 15.65 3.45 -8.40
CA LEU A 86 16.83 3.25 -9.24
C LEU A 86 16.50 3.45 -10.74
N ILE A 87 15.31 3.05 -11.18
CA ILE A 87 14.83 3.29 -12.55
C ILE A 87 14.75 4.79 -12.87
N LEU A 88 14.51 5.69 -11.91
CA LEU A 88 14.55 7.14 -12.19
C LEU A 88 15.93 7.61 -12.68
N PHE A 89 17.01 6.96 -12.22
CA PHE A 89 18.39 7.24 -12.66
C PHE A 89 18.83 6.42 -13.88
N LEU A 90 18.16 5.28 -14.15
CA LEU A 90 18.38 4.45 -15.35
C LEU A 90 17.45 4.79 -16.53
N SER A 91 16.39 5.55 -16.30
CA SER A 91 15.54 6.16 -17.33
C SER A 91 16.37 6.86 -18.42
N PRO A 92 17.46 7.58 -18.07
CA PRO A 92 18.34 8.14 -19.08
C PRO A 92 19.23 7.15 -19.88
N LEU A 93 19.15 5.85 -19.62
CA LEU A 93 19.85 4.78 -20.34
C LEU A 93 18.91 3.95 -21.23
N SER A 94 17.60 4.19 -21.17
CA SER A 94 16.61 3.46 -22.00
C SER A 94 16.28 4.18 -23.31
N TYR A 95 17.00 5.23 -23.68
CA TYR A 95 16.94 5.91 -24.97
C TYR A 95 18.24 5.79 -25.75
#